data_AF-A0A6V7XEC1-F1
#
_entry.id   AF-A0A6V7XEC1-F1
#
_cell.length_a   1.000
_cell.length_b   1.000
_cell.length_c   1.000
_cell.angle_alpha   90.00
_cell.angle_beta   90.00
_cell.angle_gamma   90.00
#
_symmetry.space_group_name_H-M   'P 1'
#
loop_
_entity.id
_entity.type
_entity.pdbx_description
1 polymer ?
#
loop_
_entity_poly.entity_id
_entity_poly.type
_entity_poly.pdbx_seq_one_letter_code
_entity_poly.pdbx_strand_id
1 'polypeptide(L)' 'MLKYLCERFMSSNINNENIVKYCGIIDLYGAPTLEKTCINYIQANKRNFLKSNEWEEIKNNYLSLVPRLLESIILKD' A
#
# COMPACT_ATOMS: atom_id res chain seq x y z
N MET A 1 -11.23 12.86 11.86
CA MET A 1 -10.10 13.76 12.15
C MET A 1 -8.84 12.97 12.56
N LEU A 2 -8.83 12.22 13.67
CA LEU A 2 -7.63 11.51 14.14
C LEU A 2 -7.08 10.49 13.12
N LYS A 3 -7.94 9.60 12.61
CA LYS A 3 -7.56 8.61 11.58
C LYS A 3 -6.88 9.27 10.38
N TYR A 4 -7.47 10.34 9.85
CA TYR A 4 -6.90 11.11 8.74
C TYR A 4 -5.51 11.69 9.07
N LEU A 5 -5.30 12.21 10.29
CA LEU A 5 -3.97 12.68 10.72
C LEU A 5 -2.96 11.54 10.78
N CYS A 6 -3.36 10.37 11.29
CA CYS A 6 -2.53 9.17 11.27
C CYS A 6 -2.20 8.73 9.84
N GLU A 7 -3.17 8.72 8.94
CA GLU A 7 -2.97 8.42 7.52
C GLU A 7 -1.97 9.38 6.87
N ARG A 8 -2.06 10.68 7.16
CA ARG A 8 -1.11 11.68 6.65
C ARG A 8 0.30 11.45 7.18
N PHE A 9 0.44 11.19 8.48
CA PHE A 9 1.74 10.91 9.10
C PHE A 9 2.38 9.65 8.53
N MET A 10 1.62 8.57 8.37
CA MET A 10 2.12 7.34 7.74
C MET A 10 2.49 7.59 6.28
N SER A 11 1.65 8.33 5.54
CA SER A 11 1.90 8.67 4.13
C SER A 11 3.20 9.44 3.93
N SER A 12 3.58 10.34 4.85
CA SER A 12 4.84 11.10 4.75
C SER A 12 6.09 10.28 5.08
N ASN A 13 5.94 9.06 5.62
CA ASN A 13 7.04 8.22 6.09
C ASN A 13 7.12 6.88 5.35
N ILE A 14 6.38 6.70 4.25
CA ILE A 14 6.31 5.41 3.55
C ILE A 14 7.67 4.97 2.97
N ASN A 15 8.01 3.70 3.18
CA ASN A 15 9.20 3.05 2.65
C ASN A 15 9.01 1.52 2.58
N ASN A 16 10.03 0.79 2.12
CA ASN A 16 9.98 -0.68 2.04
C ASN A 16 9.81 -1.35 3.41
N GLU A 17 10.34 -0.77 4.49
CA GLU A 17 10.29 -1.35 5.84
C GLU A 17 8.87 -1.32 6.44
N ASN A 18 8.04 -0.35 6.04
CA ASN A 18 6.74 -0.13 6.65
C ASN A 18 5.53 -0.37 5.73
N ILE A 19 5.74 -0.54 4.43
CA ILE A 19 4.63 -0.65 3.47
C ILE A 19 3.74 -1.86 3.72
N VAL A 20 4.31 -3.01 4.11
CA VAL A 20 3.53 -4.21 4.45
C VAL A 20 2.61 -3.93 5.63
N LYS A 21 3.16 -3.34 6.70
CA LYS A 21 2.38 -2.93 7.87
C LYS A 21 1.26 -1.96 7.50
N TYR A 22 1.54 -1.01 6.61
CA TYR A 22 0.55 -0.03 6.16
C TYR A 22 -0.55 -0.70 5.34
N CYS A 23 -0.24 -1.68 4.49
CA CYS A 23 -1.23 -2.51 3.81
C CYS A 23 -2.12 -3.25 4.82
N GLY A 24 -1.57 -3.81 5.90
CA GLY A 24 -2.37 -4.40 6.97
C GLY A 24 -3.30 -3.40 7.66
N ILE A 25 -2.84 -2.16 7.90
CA ILE A 25 -3.68 -1.08 8.46
C ILE A 25 -4.81 -0.71 7.49
N ILE A 26 -4.51 -0.62 6.20
CA ILE A 26 -5.52 -0.33 5.16
C ILE A 26 -6.56 -1.44 5.11
N ASP A 27 -6.14 -2.70 5.13
CA ASP A 27 -7.04 -3.85 5.07
C ASP A 27 -7.95 -3.93 6.30
N LEU A 28 -7.40 -3.71 7.50
CA LEU A 28 -8.15 -3.77 8.76
C LEU A 28 -9.08 -2.58 8.98
N TYR A 29 -8.61 -1.36 8.73
CA TYR A 29 -9.30 -0.14 9.15
C TYR A 29 -9.88 0.67 7.99
N GLY A 30 -9.59 0.33 6.74
CA GLY A 30 -9.97 1.08 5.54
C GLY A 30 -9.38 2.49 5.54
N ALA A 31 -8.15 2.68 5.07
CA ALA A 31 -7.41 3.94 5.18
C ALA A 31 -7.16 4.57 3.79
N PRO A 32 -8.13 5.28 3.18
CA PRO A 32 -8.08 5.64 1.76
C PRO A 32 -6.97 6.62 1.40
N THR A 33 -6.59 7.53 2.30
CA THR A 33 -5.47 8.48 2.06
C THR A 33 -4.14 7.73 2.09
N LEU A 34 -3.98 6.80 3.03
CA LEU A 34 -2.79 5.96 3.10
C LEU A 34 -2.72 4.99 1.92
N GLU A 35 -3.85 4.36 1.55
CA GLU A 35 -3.95 3.44 0.41
C GLU A 35 -3.53 4.11 -0.89
N LYS A 36 -4.02 5.33 -1.15
CA LYS A 36 -3.59 6.12 -2.32
C LYS A 36 -2.08 6.35 -2.34
N THR A 37 -1.48 6.62 -1.17
CA THR A 37 -0.03 6.84 -1.07
C THR A 37 0.75 5.54 -1.28
N CYS A 38 0.30 4.42 -0.70
CA CYS A 38 0.87 3.09 -0.95
C CYS A 38 0.83 2.73 -2.44
N ILE A 39 -0.30 2.95 -3.11
CA ILE A 39 -0.43 2.73 -4.56
C ILE A 39 0.60 3.57 -5.32
N ASN A 40 0.71 4.87 -5.03
CA ASN A 40 1.66 5.74 -5.71
C ASN A 40 3.12 5.30 -5.47
N TYR A 41 3.45 4.86 -4.25
CA TYR A 41 4.77 4.33 -3.92
C TYR A 41 5.10 3.06 -4.72
N ILE A 42 4.15 2.12 -4.78
CA ILE A 42 4.31 0.88 -5.54
C ILE A 42 4.47 1.19 -7.03
N GLN A 43 3.67 2.12 -7.57
CA GLN A 43 3.76 2.54 -8.96
C GLN A 43 5.12 3.15 -9.30
N ALA A 44 5.63 4.05 -8.46
CA ALA A 44 6.95 4.67 -8.64
C ALA A 44 8.09 3.64 -8.64
N ASN A 45 7.90 2.50 -7.97
CA ASN A 45 8.92 1.44 -7.81
C ASN A 45 8.53 0.11 -8.50
N LYS A 46 7.52 0.12 -9.38
CA LYS A 46 6.77 -1.06 -9.88
C LYS A 46 7.67 -2.22 -10.29
N ARG A 47 8.72 -1.97 -11.07
CA ARG A 47 9.62 -3.01 -11.60
C ARG A 47 10.35 -3.80 -10.52
N ASN A 48 10.80 -3.13 -9.47
CA ASN A 48 11.57 -3.76 -8.40
C ASN A 48 10.64 -4.26 -7.30
N PHE A 49 9.60 -3.49 -6.98
CA PHE A 49 8.66 -3.80 -5.92
C PHE A 49 7.87 -5.08 -6.20
N LEU A 50 7.39 -5.28 -7.43
CA LEU A 50 6.62 -6.49 -7.78
C LEU A 50 7.45 -7.78 -7.75
N LYS A 51 8.76 -7.70 -7.55
CA LYS A 51 9.68 -8.85 -7.38
C LYS A 51 10.20 -8.98 -5.95
N SER A 52 9.76 -8.12 -5.03
CA SER A 52 10.32 -8.01 -3.69
C SER A 52 9.58 -8.93 -2.70
N ASN A 53 10.23 -9.21 -1.57
CA ASN A 53 9.63 -10.03 -0.51
C ASN A 53 8.41 -9.34 0.11
N GLU A 54 8.42 -8.02 0.17
CA GLU A 54 7.30 -7.22 0.68
C GLU A 54 6.04 -7.43 -0.17
N TRP A 55 6.19 -7.50 -1.50
CA TRP A 55 5.06 -7.78 -2.39
C TRP A 55 4.55 -9.20 -2.24
N GLU A 56 5.43 -10.19 -2.09
CA GLU A 56 5.04 -11.56 -1.78
C GLU A 56 4.26 -11.64 -0.45
N GLU A 57 4.73 -10.95 0.57
CA GLU A 57 4.04 -10.90 1.86
C GLU A 57 2.65 -10.25 1.76
N ILE A 58 2.52 -9.14 1.03
CA ILE A 58 1.23 -8.47 0.79
C ILE A 58 0.25 -9.43 0.08
N LYS A 59 0.73 -10.15 -0.95
CA LYS A 59 -0.09 -11.12 -1.68
C LYS A 59 -0.60 -12.25 -0.79
N ASN A 60 0.22 -12.73 0.14
CA ASN A 60 -0.12 -13.87 0.98
C ASN A 60 -1.02 -13.48 2.17
N ASN A 61 -0.87 -12.26 2.69
CA ASN A 61 -1.53 -11.84 3.92
C ASN A 61 -2.76 -10.94 3.73
N TYR A 62 -2.87 -10.20 2.62
CA TYR A 62 -3.91 -9.17 2.43
C TYR A 62 -4.72 -9.39 1.14
N LEU A 63 -5.32 -10.59 1.00
CA LEU A 63 -6.01 -11.05 -0.21
C LEU A 63 -7.16 -10.12 -0.68
N SER A 64 -7.85 -9.43 0.22
CA SER A 64 -8.89 -8.44 -0.09
C SER A 64 -8.35 -7.11 -0.61
N LEU A 65 -7.09 -6.80 -0.33
CA LEU A 65 -6.43 -5.57 -0.75
C LEU A 65 -5.72 -5.74 -2.10
N VAL A 66 -5.16 -6.92 -2.36
CA VAL A 66 -4.35 -7.21 -3.55
C VAL A 66 -5.07 -6.89 -4.87
N PRO A 67 -6.34 -7.28 -5.11
CA PRO A 67 -7.04 -6.92 -6.34
C PRO A 67 -7.13 -5.41 -6.55
N ARG A 68 -7.46 -4.65 -5.49
CA ARG A 68 -7.57 -3.19 -5.53
C ARG A 68 -6.24 -2.52 -5.85
N LEU A 69 -5.15 -3.02 -5.26
CA LEU A 69 -3.80 -2.54 -5.57
C LEU A 69 -3.42 -2.85 -7.02
N LEU A 70 -3.64 -4.08 -7.48
CA LEU A 70 -3.33 -4.51 -8.84
C LEU A 70 -4.11 -3.73 -9.90
N GLU A 71 -5.43 -3.60 -9.74
CA GLU A 71 -6.28 -2.78 -10.60
C GLU A 71 -5.74 -1.35 -10.69
N SER A 72 -5.42 -0.75 -9.53
CA SER A 72 -4.88 0.61 -9.48
C SER A 72 -3.51 0.74 -10.16
N ILE A 73 -2.68 -0.30 -10.11
CA ILE A 73 -1.34 -0.35 -10.73
C ILE A 73 -1.41 -0.56 -12.25
N ILE A 74 -2.41 -1.29 -12.74
CA ILE A 74 -2.58 -1.62 -14.16
C ILE A 74 -3.33 -0.50 -14.90
N LEU A 75 -4.36 0.09 -14.30
CA LEU A 75 -5.21 1.12 -14.93
C LEU A 75 -4.54 2.49 -15.12
N LYS A 76 -3.32 2.67 -14.60
CA LYS A 76 -2.60 3.95 -14.58
C LYS A 76 -1.38 3.98 -15.52
N ASP A 77 -1.24 2.97 -16.38
CA ASP A 77 -0.30 2.98 -17.51
C ASP A 77 -0.90 3.69 -18.74
#